data_AF-A0A1V5M976-F1
#
_entry.id   AF-A0A1V5M976-F1
#
_cell.length_a   1.000
_cell.length_b   1.000
_cell.length_c   1.000
_cell.angle_alpha   90.00
_cell.angle_beta   90.00
_cell.angle_gamma   90.00
#
_symmetry.space_group_name_H-M   'P 1'
#
loop_
_entity.id
_entity.type
_entity.pdbx_description
1 polymer ?
#
loop_
_entity_poly.entity_id
_entity_poly.type
_entity_poly.pdbx_seq_one_letter_code
_entity_poly.pdbx_strand_id
1 'polypeptide(L)'
;MTDRFRSLRTRFLKVTAAVLTGSILLFRLTGCPAAEPLGEATVRVSAARVRAMPDLHSDILAKVNQGEKIRLLEKKKEWFRVEHAGGSGWVLGELIKIPENVFWRACLAEKTPAALRDYLKAYPAGKFAGAARSRLKKPAAPAPPAEAAVSNTEPAGEAALAGQIRSKATIENCERYLSEYPAGPAAGLARERLDPLRFREARETDWHSDYRAYLEQFPSGEHAAAARERLAWLAGRKAVPEIVVSAVVDADDGDVNAPGPRWRWTTQLYERGGQIGYRVSGQGFILDPRGGLWMGENDARIPRPRIRVEAGGSARDTYWISSRPHLLCNGVAIFTWEGEDAGGHPIRLEERIQLRHLNCPGPTPAR
;
A
#
# COMPACT_ATOMS: atom_id res chain seq x y z
N MET A 1 -75.45 -15.71 -63.84
CA MET A 1 -74.77 -16.65 -62.92
C MET A 1 -73.43 -17.02 -63.53
N THR A 2 -72.26 -16.59 -63.07
CA THR A 2 -71.88 -15.73 -61.93
C THR A 2 -70.41 -15.30 -62.16
N ASP A 3 -70.20 -13.98 -62.31
CA ASP A 3 -69.10 -13.10 -61.82
C ASP A 3 -67.85 -13.75 -61.16
N ARG A 4 -66.61 -13.23 -61.18
CA ARG A 4 -65.96 -11.98 -61.68
C ARG A 4 -64.46 -12.04 -61.29
N PHE A 5 -63.63 -11.33 -62.07
CA PHE A 5 -62.45 -10.51 -61.69
C PHE A 5 -61.08 -11.04 -61.18
N ARG A 6 -60.05 -10.38 -61.78
CA ARG A 6 -58.75 -9.85 -61.26
C ARG A 6 -57.69 -10.88 -60.83
N SER A 7 -56.61 -11.08 -61.57
CA SER A 7 -55.49 -10.22 -62.01
C SER A 7 -54.33 -10.04 -61.00
N LEU A 8 -53.13 -10.21 -61.58
CA LEU A 8 -51.87 -9.50 -61.35
C LEU A 8 -50.87 -10.00 -60.29
N ARG A 9 -49.69 -10.35 -60.85
CA ARG A 9 -48.33 -9.90 -60.51
C ARG A 9 -47.36 -10.91 -59.88
N THR A 10 -46.50 -11.47 -60.76
CA THR A 10 -45.02 -11.38 -60.77
C THR A 10 -44.32 -11.35 -59.40
N ARG A 11 -43.33 -12.20 -59.09
CA ARG A 11 -41.96 -12.14 -59.66
C ARG A 11 -41.13 -13.42 -59.49
N PHE A 12 -40.38 -13.68 -60.56
CA PHE A 12 -39.27 -14.61 -60.84
C PHE A 12 -38.10 -14.52 -59.81
N LEU A 13 -37.49 -15.63 -59.35
CA LEU A 13 -36.53 -16.57 -59.97
C LEU A 13 -35.06 -16.15 -59.78
N LYS A 14 -34.22 -17.08 -59.26
CA LYS A 14 -32.82 -17.41 -59.67
C LYS A 14 -32.18 -18.32 -58.61
N VAL A 15 -31.98 -19.62 -58.87
CA VAL A 15 -30.90 -20.29 -59.63
C VAL A 15 -29.56 -20.30 -58.87
N THR A 16 -29.22 -21.50 -58.43
CA THR A 16 -27.96 -22.00 -57.87
C THR A 16 -26.88 -22.16 -58.94
N ALA A 17 -25.62 -21.78 -58.67
CA ALA A 17 -24.39 -22.57 -58.96
C ALA A 17 -23.07 -21.78 -58.78
N ALA A 18 -22.19 -22.37 -57.95
CA ALA A 18 -20.75 -22.62 -58.08
C ALA A 18 -19.73 -21.61 -58.66
N VAL A 19 -18.76 -21.28 -57.77
CA VAL A 19 -17.28 -21.18 -57.91
C VAL A 19 -16.68 -20.28 -59.00
N LEU A 20 -16.02 -19.19 -58.59
CA LEU A 20 -14.77 -18.73 -59.20
C LEU A 20 -13.87 -18.02 -58.17
N THR A 21 -12.65 -18.55 -58.10
CA THR A 21 -11.37 -18.03 -57.58
C THR A 21 -11.17 -16.50 -57.53
N GLY A 22 -10.51 -16.01 -56.47
CA GLY A 22 -9.67 -14.81 -56.57
C GLY A 22 -9.58 -13.94 -55.31
N SER A 23 -8.38 -13.87 -54.73
CA SER A 23 -7.87 -12.79 -53.86
C SER A 23 -8.52 -12.61 -52.49
N ILE A 24 -8.18 -13.53 -51.57
CA ILE A 24 -8.10 -13.19 -50.14
C ILE A 24 -6.94 -12.21 -50.00
N LEU A 25 -7.29 -10.96 -49.67
CA LEU A 25 -6.38 -9.95 -49.18
C LEU A 25 -5.72 -10.52 -47.91
N LEU A 26 -4.53 -11.11 -48.06
CA LEU A 26 -3.66 -11.50 -46.96
C LEU A 26 -3.23 -10.21 -46.25
N PHE A 27 -4.05 -9.77 -45.29
CA PHE A 27 -3.63 -8.86 -44.24
C PHE A 27 -2.47 -9.56 -43.55
N ARG A 28 -1.24 -9.16 -43.89
CA ARG A 28 -0.07 -9.57 -43.11
C ARG A 28 -0.31 -9.05 -41.70
N LEU A 29 -0.75 -9.93 -40.82
CA LEU A 29 -0.49 -9.83 -39.40
C LEU A 29 1.03 -9.84 -39.26
N THR A 30 1.66 -8.68 -39.39
CA THR A 30 2.95 -8.43 -38.77
C THR A 30 2.69 -8.53 -37.28
N GLY A 31 2.81 -9.75 -36.77
CA GLY A 31 2.79 -10.04 -35.35
C GLY A 31 3.83 -9.14 -34.70
N CYS A 32 3.38 -8.36 -33.72
CA CYS A 32 4.28 -7.70 -32.79
C CYS A 32 5.16 -8.82 -32.19
N PRO A 33 6.49 -8.79 -32.33
CA PRO A 33 7.33 -9.84 -31.74
C PRO A 33 7.12 -9.81 -30.23
N ALA A 34 6.35 -10.78 -29.72
CA ALA A 34 6.18 -11.01 -28.30
C ALA A 34 7.57 -11.33 -27.74
N ALA A 35 8.02 -10.54 -26.76
CA ALA A 35 9.29 -10.79 -26.08
C ALA A 35 9.33 -12.24 -25.59
N GLU A 36 10.37 -12.98 -25.96
CA GLU A 36 10.50 -14.39 -25.54
C GLU A 36 10.53 -14.48 -24.02
N PRO A 37 9.75 -15.38 -23.40
CA PRO A 37 9.69 -15.50 -21.97
C PRO A 37 11.06 -15.92 -21.39
N LEU A 38 11.44 -15.29 -20.29
CA LEU A 38 12.63 -15.61 -19.49
C LEU A 38 12.54 -17.03 -18.90
N GLY A 39 11.33 -17.51 -18.61
CA GLY A 39 11.03 -18.85 -18.12
C GLY A 39 9.75 -18.89 -17.28
N GLU A 40 9.56 -19.96 -16.52
CA GLU A 40 8.42 -20.11 -15.60
C GLU A 40 8.85 -19.84 -14.14
N ALA A 41 7.92 -19.31 -13.35
CA ALA A 41 8.02 -19.21 -11.90
C ALA A 41 6.76 -19.76 -11.23
N THR A 42 6.85 -20.11 -9.95
CA THR A 42 5.72 -20.65 -9.17
C THR A 42 5.33 -19.69 -8.06
N VAL A 43 4.05 -19.39 -7.89
CA VAL A 43 3.59 -18.51 -6.81
C VAL A 43 3.80 -19.17 -5.44
N ARG A 44 4.44 -18.47 -4.51
CA ARG A 44 4.80 -18.99 -3.17
C ARG A 44 3.73 -18.71 -2.12
N VAL A 45 3.00 -17.61 -2.26
CA VAL A 45 2.01 -17.12 -1.28
C VAL A 45 0.59 -17.53 -1.65
N SER A 46 -0.32 -17.56 -0.68
CA SER A 46 -1.75 -17.90 -0.88
C SER A 46 -2.41 -17.05 -1.96
N ALA A 47 -2.01 -15.78 -2.08
CA ALA A 47 -2.52 -14.82 -3.05
C ALA A 47 -1.45 -13.78 -3.40
N ALA A 48 -0.89 -13.83 -4.61
CA ALA A 48 -0.06 -12.76 -5.13
C ALA A 48 -0.88 -11.84 -6.04
N ARG A 49 -0.67 -10.53 -5.93
CA ARG A 49 -1.35 -9.51 -6.73
C ARG A 49 -0.52 -9.21 -7.98
N VAL A 50 -1.14 -9.34 -9.14
CA VAL A 50 -0.62 -8.89 -10.44
C VAL A 50 -1.08 -7.46 -10.65
N ARG A 51 -0.14 -6.55 -10.89
CA ARG A 51 -0.39 -5.11 -10.98
C ARG A 51 -0.14 -4.54 -12.37
N ALA A 52 -0.70 -3.37 -12.65
CA ALA A 52 -0.51 -2.68 -13.92
C ALA A 52 0.93 -2.18 -14.12
N MET A 53 1.57 -1.72 -13.03
CA MET A 53 2.92 -1.16 -13.04
C MET A 53 3.78 -1.79 -11.91
N PRO A 54 5.12 -1.76 -12.02
CA PRO A 54 6.04 -2.35 -11.03
C PRO A 54 6.18 -1.48 -9.77
N ASP A 55 5.07 -1.25 -9.08
CA ASP A 55 4.99 -0.46 -7.84
C ASP A 55 3.80 -0.91 -6.97
N LEU A 56 3.76 -0.47 -5.71
CA LEU A 56 2.75 -0.90 -4.73
C LEU A 56 1.42 -0.13 -4.82
N HIS A 57 1.36 0.95 -5.59
CA HIS A 57 0.23 1.88 -5.65
C HIS A 57 -0.63 1.73 -6.91
N SER A 58 -0.11 1.07 -7.95
CA SER A 58 -0.81 0.81 -9.19
C SER A 58 -1.96 -0.18 -9.07
N ASP A 59 -2.88 -0.13 -10.04
CA ASP A 59 -4.06 -0.97 -10.08
C ASP A 59 -3.73 -2.46 -10.04
N ILE A 60 -4.55 -3.22 -9.31
CA ILE A 60 -4.47 -4.68 -9.24
C ILE A 60 -5.26 -5.22 -10.44
N LEU A 61 -4.55 -5.77 -11.42
CA LEU A 61 -5.15 -6.38 -12.61
C LEU A 61 -5.68 -7.78 -12.34
N ALA A 62 -4.99 -8.55 -11.49
CA ALA A 62 -5.39 -9.90 -11.17
C ALA A 62 -4.80 -10.41 -9.85
N LYS A 63 -5.27 -11.59 -9.44
CA LYS A 63 -4.74 -12.36 -8.32
C LYS A 63 -4.37 -13.76 -8.82
N VAL A 64 -3.15 -14.19 -8.53
CA VAL A 64 -2.63 -15.53 -8.80
C VAL A 64 -2.41 -16.27 -7.48
N ASN A 65 -2.72 -17.56 -7.43
CA ASN A 65 -2.78 -18.32 -6.18
C ASN A 65 -1.55 -19.21 -5.98
N GLN A 66 -1.32 -19.67 -4.75
CA GLN A 66 -0.18 -20.52 -4.41
C GLN A 66 -0.10 -21.76 -5.31
N GLY A 67 1.11 -22.08 -5.78
CA GLY A 67 1.37 -23.23 -6.65
C GLY A 67 1.07 -22.97 -8.13
N GLU A 68 0.44 -21.86 -8.48
CA GLU A 68 0.21 -21.47 -9.87
C GLU A 68 1.54 -21.20 -10.59
N LYS A 69 1.66 -21.70 -11.82
CA LYS A 69 2.81 -21.44 -12.69
C LYS A 69 2.52 -20.23 -13.55
N ILE A 70 3.42 -19.26 -13.52
CA ILE A 70 3.33 -18.02 -14.30
C ILE A 70 4.57 -17.87 -15.18
N ARG A 71 4.41 -17.28 -16.37
CA ARG A 71 5.52 -17.06 -17.29
C ARG A 71 6.15 -15.71 -17.00
N LEU A 72 7.47 -15.68 -16.79
CA LEU A 72 8.24 -14.46 -16.60
C LEU A 72 8.67 -13.90 -17.96
N LEU A 73 8.39 -12.63 -18.19
CA LEU A 73 8.72 -11.91 -19.42
C LEU A 73 9.90 -10.97 -19.23
N GLU A 74 9.92 -10.25 -18.10
CA GLU A 74 10.90 -9.18 -17.86
C GLU A 74 11.16 -9.02 -16.35
N LYS A 75 12.36 -8.53 -15.98
CA LYS A 75 12.69 -8.06 -14.63
C LYS A 75 12.99 -6.57 -14.68
N LYS A 76 12.44 -5.83 -13.72
CA LYS A 76 12.77 -4.42 -13.48
C LYS A 76 12.89 -4.20 -11.97
N LYS A 77 14.11 -3.96 -11.48
CA LYS A 77 14.41 -3.91 -10.03
C LYS A 77 13.88 -5.18 -9.33
N GLU A 78 13.01 -5.05 -8.33
CA GLU A 78 12.44 -6.16 -7.55
C GLU A 78 11.18 -6.80 -8.19
N TRP A 79 10.71 -6.23 -9.30
CA TRP A 79 9.47 -6.63 -9.95
C TRP A 79 9.72 -7.47 -11.19
N PHE A 80 8.80 -8.39 -11.43
CA PHE A 80 8.80 -9.24 -12.62
C PHE A 80 7.52 -9.05 -13.40
N ARG A 81 7.64 -8.80 -14.69
CA ARG A 81 6.50 -8.83 -15.60
C ARG A 81 6.17 -10.28 -15.89
N VAL A 82 4.92 -10.64 -15.68
CA VAL A 82 4.41 -12.00 -15.79
C VAL A 82 3.26 -12.05 -16.78
N GLU A 83 3.15 -13.17 -17.48
CA GLU A 83 1.96 -13.58 -18.24
C GLU A 83 1.22 -14.67 -17.45
N HIS A 84 -0.07 -14.46 -17.26
CA HIS A 84 -1.00 -15.37 -16.57
C HIS A 84 -2.33 -15.45 -17.37
N ALA A 85 -3.27 -16.29 -16.92
CA ALA A 85 -4.52 -16.54 -17.65
C ALA A 85 -5.37 -15.29 -17.96
N GLY A 86 -5.21 -14.21 -17.19
CA GLY A 86 -5.95 -12.95 -17.33
C GLY A 86 -5.17 -11.83 -18.04
N GLY A 87 -4.00 -12.12 -18.61
CA GLY A 87 -3.17 -11.14 -19.33
C GLY A 87 -1.76 -11.00 -18.77
N SER A 88 -1.13 -9.85 -19.04
CA SER A 88 0.22 -9.53 -18.55
C SER A 88 0.19 -8.44 -17.49
N GLY A 89 1.02 -8.55 -16.45
CA GLY A 89 1.20 -7.51 -15.45
C GLY A 89 2.43 -7.75 -14.59
N TRP A 90 2.59 -7.01 -13.49
CA TRP A 90 3.78 -7.03 -12.63
C TRP A 90 3.51 -7.69 -11.30
N VAL A 91 4.42 -8.58 -10.88
CA VAL A 91 4.39 -9.25 -9.58
C VAL A 91 5.73 -9.00 -8.88
N LEU A 92 5.67 -8.75 -7.57
CA LEU A 92 6.87 -8.60 -6.75
C LEU A 92 7.61 -9.94 -6.66
N GLY A 93 8.91 -9.93 -6.96
CA GLY A 93 9.73 -11.15 -7.06
C GLY A 93 9.74 -12.00 -5.79
N GLU A 94 9.59 -11.38 -4.62
CA GLU A 94 9.54 -12.10 -3.33
C GLU A 94 8.32 -13.04 -3.21
N LEU A 95 7.24 -12.75 -3.94
CA LEU A 95 5.99 -13.53 -3.88
C LEU A 95 6.06 -14.80 -4.74
N ILE A 96 7.09 -14.95 -5.57
CA ILE A 96 7.23 -16.01 -6.55
C ILE A 96 8.56 -16.75 -6.38
N LYS A 97 8.51 -18.07 -6.51
CA LYS A 97 9.69 -18.93 -6.56
C LYS A 97 10.19 -18.97 -8.00
N ILE A 98 11.32 -18.32 -8.24
CA ILE A 98 11.95 -18.23 -9.55
C ILE A 98 13.10 -19.23 -9.61
N PRO A 99 13.14 -20.14 -10.59
CA PRO A 99 14.31 -21.00 -10.80
C PRO A 99 15.58 -20.17 -11.03
N GLU A 100 16.70 -20.60 -10.45
CA GLU A 100 17.96 -19.85 -10.49
C GLU A 100 18.41 -19.48 -11.91
N ASN A 101 18.29 -20.42 -12.86
CA ASN A 101 18.62 -20.19 -14.27
C ASN A 101 17.76 -19.09 -14.91
N VAL A 102 16.48 -19.01 -14.54
CA VAL A 102 15.55 -17.97 -15.01
C VAL A 102 15.90 -16.63 -14.37
N PHE A 103 16.18 -16.61 -13.07
CA PHE A 103 16.60 -15.40 -12.37
C PHE A 103 17.93 -14.85 -12.93
N TRP A 104 18.88 -15.73 -13.22
CA TRP A 104 20.14 -15.38 -13.86
C TRP A 104 19.94 -14.77 -15.26
N ARG A 105 19.10 -15.39 -16.11
CA ARG A 105 18.71 -14.82 -17.43
C ARG A 105 18.08 -13.44 -17.29
N ALA A 106 17.22 -13.25 -16.29
CA ALA A 106 16.59 -11.98 -16.01
C ALA A 106 17.62 -10.89 -15.64
N CYS A 107 18.61 -11.23 -14.80
CA CYS A 107 19.67 -10.31 -14.43
C CYS A 107 20.58 -9.95 -15.60
N LEU A 108 20.83 -10.92 -16.50
CA LEU A 108 21.58 -10.68 -17.73
C LEU A 108 20.82 -9.82 -18.73
N ALA A 109 19.50 -9.92 -18.78
CA ALA A 109 18.65 -9.08 -19.62
C ALA A 109 18.65 -7.61 -19.16
N GLU A 110 18.69 -7.38 -17.84
CA GLU A 110 18.75 -6.04 -17.25
C GLU A 110 20.11 -5.35 -17.46
N LYS A 111 21.19 -6.13 -17.63
CA LYS A 111 22.56 -5.65 -17.94
C LYS A 111 23.16 -4.63 -16.94
N THR A 112 22.68 -4.60 -15.69
CA THR A 112 23.19 -3.68 -14.65
C THR A 112 24.05 -4.37 -13.57
N PRO A 113 25.01 -3.65 -12.95
CA PRO A 113 25.70 -4.14 -11.75
C PRO A 113 24.75 -4.41 -10.58
N ALA A 114 23.65 -3.66 -10.47
CA ALA A 114 22.64 -3.87 -9.44
C ALA A 114 21.98 -5.24 -9.57
N ALA A 115 21.58 -5.64 -10.78
CA ALA A 115 21.01 -6.96 -11.03
C ALA A 115 21.98 -8.12 -10.68
N LEU A 116 23.28 -7.93 -10.93
CA LEU A 116 24.30 -8.92 -10.53
C LEU A 116 24.46 -9.01 -9.00
N ARG A 117 24.33 -7.89 -8.28
CA ARG A 117 24.31 -7.89 -6.81
C ARG A 117 23.04 -8.55 -6.26
N ASP A 118 21.88 -8.28 -6.87
CA ASP A 118 20.62 -8.93 -6.51
C ASP A 118 20.71 -10.45 -6.68
N TYR A 119 21.30 -10.92 -7.79
CA TYR A 119 21.57 -12.34 -8.00
C TYR A 119 22.48 -12.91 -6.91
N LEU A 120 23.56 -12.21 -6.55
CA LEU A 120 24.46 -12.66 -5.48
C LEU A 120 23.81 -12.65 -4.09
N LYS A 121 22.83 -11.79 -3.84
CA LYS A 121 22.03 -11.78 -2.61
C LYS A 121 21.05 -12.96 -2.57
N ALA A 122 20.38 -13.24 -3.68
CA ALA A 122 19.41 -14.33 -3.78
C ALA A 122 20.08 -15.72 -3.85
N TYR A 123 21.25 -15.81 -4.49
CA TYR A 123 21.99 -17.05 -4.74
C TYR A 123 23.49 -16.88 -4.45
N PRO A 124 23.89 -16.69 -3.18
CA PRO A 124 25.28 -16.40 -2.82
C PRO A 124 26.26 -17.52 -3.19
N ALA A 125 25.78 -18.76 -3.20
CA ALA A 125 26.50 -19.97 -3.63
C ALA A 125 25.91 -20.58 -4.92
N GLY A 126 25.18 -19.79 -5.71
CA GLY A 126 24.53 -20.25 -6.94
C GLY A 126 25.52 -20.65 -8.04
N LYS A 127 25.03 -21.43 -9.01
CA LYS A 127 25.77 -21.89 -10.20
C LYS A 127 26.43 -20.75 -10.97
N PHE A 128 25.85 -19.56 -10.97
CA PHE A 128 26.35 -18.37 -11.66
C PHE A 128 27.02 -17.35 -10.73
N ALA A 129 27.20 -17.64 -9.44
CA ALA A 129 27.80 -16.71 -8.48
C ALA A 129 29.24 -16.33 -8.85
N GLY A 130 30.02 -17.29 -9.34
CA GLY A 130 31.36 -17.03 -9.90
C GLY A 130 31.31 -16.07 -11.09
N ALA A 131 30.38 -16.29 -12.03
CA ALA A 131 30.20 -15.44 -13.20
C ALA A 131 29.76 -14.01 -12.82
N ALA A 132 28.85 -13.88 -11.85
CA ALA A 132 28.39 -12.59 -11.35
C ALA A 132 29.52 -11.79 -10.68
N ARG A 133 30.30 -12.43 -9.79
CA ARG A 133 31.45 -11.79 -9.12
C ARG A 133 32.52 -11.36 -10.12
N SER A 134 32.84 -12.21 -11.10
CA SER A 134 33.80 -11.88 -12.16
C SER A 134 33.33 -10.70 -13.02
N ARG A 135 32.03 -10.62 -13.32
CA ARG A 135 31.44 -9.48 -14.06
C ARG A 135 31.42 -8.19 -13.26
N LEU A 136 31.36 -8.24 -11.92
CA LEU A 136 31.48 -7.07 -11.05
C LEU A 136 32.94 -6.59 -10.86
N LYS A 137 33.91 -7.51 -10.92
CA LYS A 137 35.35 -7.18 -10.81
C LYS A 137 35.92 -6.54 -12.06
N LYS A 138 35.45 -6.93 -13.24
CA LYS A 138 35.77 -6.23 -14.49
C LYS A 138 35.02 -4.91 -14.44
N PRO A 139 35.68 -3.73 -14.37
CA PRO A 139 34.96 -2.48 -14.53
C PRO A 139 34.24 -2.59 -15.87
N ALA A 140 32.91 -2.52 -15.84
CA ALA A 140 32.21 -2.16 -17.05
C ALA A 140 32.85 -0.84 -17.47
N ALA A 141 33.54 -0.81 -18.62
CA ALA A 141 33.92 0.45 -19.23
C ALA A 141 32.70 1.38 -19.14
N PRO A 142 32.86 2.67 -18.78
CA PRO A 142 31.74 3.59 -18.84
C PRO A 142 31.15 3.40 -20.22
N ALA A 143 29.93 2.85 -20.28
CA ALA A 143 29.31 2.59 -21.55
C ALA A 143 29.25 3.97 -22.23
N PRO A 144 29.86 4.17 -23.42
CA PRO A 144 29.47 5.33 -24.20
C PRO A 144 27.93 5.27 -24.30
N PRO A 145 27.22 6.40 -24.17
CA PRO A 145 25.78 6.41 -24.34
C PRO A 145 25.48 5.73 -25.67
N ALA A 146 24.80 4.58 -25.61
CA ALA A 146 24.40 3.86 -26.80
C ALA A 146 23.24 4.64 -27.41
N GLU A 147 23.58 5.60 -28.26
CA GLU A 147 22.63 6.21 -29.20
C GLU A 147 22.30 5.22 -30.33
N ALA A 148 20.99 5.08 -30.54
CA ALA A 148 20.28 4.87 -31.80
C ALA A 148 20.46 3.56 -32.59
N ALA A 149 19.55 2.62 -32.33
CA ALA A 149 18.74 2.03 -33.40
C ALA A 149 17.25 2.29 -33.09
N VAL A 150 16.84 3.46 -33.56
CA VAL A 150 15.56 4.15 -33.63
C VAL A 150 14.28 3.30 -33.48
N SER A 151 13.49 3.64 -32.46
CA SER A 151 12.04 3.80 -32.61
C SER A 151 11.65 5.19 -32.08
N ASN A 152 11.65 6.12 -33.03
CA ASN A 152 11.18 7.51 -33.05
C ASN A 152 10.64 8.11 -31.74
N THR A 153 11.49 8.86 -31.05
CA THR A 153 11.33 10.23 -30.47
C THR A 153 12.44 10.40 -29.43
N GLU A 154 13.02 11.59 -29.24
CA GLU A 154 13.62 11.93 -27.92
C GLU A 154 12.68 11.41 -26.84
N PRO A 155 13.09 10.86 -25.68
CA PRO A 155 12.08 10.33 -24.77
C PRO A 155 11.27 11.53 -24.30
N ALA A 156 10.12 11.76 -24.94
CA ALA A 156 9.25 12.88 -24.66
C ALA A 156 8.95 12.89 -23.16
N GLY A 157 8.98 11.70 -22.52
CA GLY A 157 8.97 11.52 -21.07
C GLY A 157 10.06 12.25 -20.29
N GLU A 158 11.37 12.10 -20.58
CA GLU A 158 12.42 12.72 -19.75
C GLU A 158 12.43 14.25 -19.93
N ALA A 159 12.40 14.71 -21.18
CA ALA A 159 12.39 16.14 -21.49
C ALA A 159 11.09 16.81 -21.01
N ALA A 160 9.93 16.15 -21.14
CA ALA A 160 8.68 16.67 -20.58
C ALA A 160 8.69 16.65 -19.05
N LEU A 161 9.22 15.62 -18.39
CA LEU A 161 9.29 15.56 -16.93
C LEU A 161 10.25 16.64 -16.39
N ALA A 162 11.40 16.84 -17.03
CA ALA A 162 12.29 17.95 -16.75
C ALA A 162 11.61 19.31 -17.01
N GLY A 163 10.83 19.44 -18.09
CA GLY A 163 10.03 20.62 -18.38
C GLY A 163 8.94 20.88 -17.32
N GLN A 164 8.29 19.83 -16.80
CA GLN A 164 7.33 19.90 -15.70
C GLN A 164 8.02 20.40 -14.43
N ILE A 165 9.18 19.86 -14.06
CA ILE A 165 9.93 20.31 -12.88
C ILE A 165 10.33 21.79 -13.03
N ARG A 166 10.81 22.20 -14.22
CA ARG A 166 11.20 23.59 -14.50
C ARG A 166 10.03 24.56 -14.38
N SER A 167 8.85 24.18 -14.89
CA SER A 167 7.65 25.03 -14.87
C SER A 167 6.92 25.01 -13.53
N LYS A 168 6.76 23.82 -12.94
CA LYS A 168 6.08 23.58 -11.66
C LYS A 168 6.59 22.29 -11.01
N ALA A 169 7.59 22.43 -10.15
CA ALA A 169 8.06 21.32 -9.33
C ALA A 169 6.99 20.84 -8.35
N THR A 170 6.81 19.53 -8.27
CA THR A 170 6.03 18.82 -7.25
C THR A 170 6.90 17.71 -6.68
N ILE A 171 6.53 17.21 -5.50
CA ILE A 171 7.27 16.09 -4.89
C ILE A 171 7.23 14.88 -5.83
N GLU A 172 6.04 14.54 -6.32
CA GLU A 172 5.83 13.42 -7.22
C GLU A 172 6.69 13.51 -8.49
N ASN A 173 6.72 14.67 -9.16
CA ASN A 173 7.46 14.78 -10.42
C ASN A 173 8.99 14.78 -10.21
N CYS A 174 9.47 15.38 -9.11
CA CYS A 174 10.90 15.38 -8.78
C CYS A 174 11.37 13.99 -8.36
N GLU A 175 10.60 13.28 -7.53
CA GLU A 175 10.94 11.92 -7.10
C GLU A 175 10.85 10.91 -8.24
N ARG A 176 9.83 11.05 -9.10
CA ARG A 176 9.74 10.26 -10.33
C ARG A 176 10.98 10.48 -11.19
N TYR A 177 11.39 11.73 -11.40
CA TYR A 177 12.59 12.03 -12.18
C TYR A 177 13.86 11.45 -11.54
N LEU A 178 14.04 11.59 -10.22
CA LEU A 178 15.21 11.05 -9.54
C LEU A 178 15.24 9.51 -9.48
N SER A 179 14.08 8.86 -9.53
CA SER A 179 13.94 7.40 -9.57
C SER A 179 14.19 6.82 -10.97
N GLU A 180 13.69 7.50 -12.00
CA GLU A 180 13.76 7.06 -13.40
C GLU A 180 15.06 7.52 -14.10
N TYR A 181 15.53 8.72 -13.77
CA TYR A 181 16.68 9.40 -14.38
C TYR A 181 17.67 9.93 -13.32
N PRO A 182 18.25 9.09 -12.44
CA PRO A 182 19.08 9.51 -11.32
C PRO A 182 20.36 10.28 -11.70
N ALA A 183 20.86 10.05 -12.92
CA ALA A 183 22.01 10.73 -13.53
C ALA A 183 21.61 11.64 -14.71
N GLY A 184 20.30 11.92 -14.87
CA GLY A 184 19.81 12.78 -15.93
C GLY A 184 20.22 14.25 -15.71
N PRO A 185 20.27 15.07 -16.78
CA PRO A 185 20.71 16.47 -16.70
C PRO A 185 19.87 17.33 -15.76
N ALA A 186 18.59 17.00 -15.55
CA ALA A 186 17.74 17.71 -14.60
C ALA A 186 17.75 17.12 -13.19
N ALA A 187 18.59 16.11 -12.88
CA ALA A 187 18.62 15.48 -11.56
C ALA A 187 19.10 16.46 -10.47
N GLY A 188 20.04 17.36 -10.79
CA GLY A 188 20.45 18.44 -9.90
C GLY A 188 19.27 19.37 -9.58
N LEU A 189 18.60 19.87 -10.63
CA LEU A 189 17.41 20.71 -10.50
C LEU A 189 16.28 20.02 -9.72
N ALA A 190 16.04 18.73 -9.97
CA ALA A 190 15.00 17.96 -9.27
C ALA A 190 15.29 17.87 -7.76
N ARG A 191 16.55 17.63 -7.35
CA ARG A 191 16.94 17.63 -5.93
C ARG A 191 16.80 19.01 -5.31
N GLU A 192 17.28 20.04 -6.00
CA GLU A 192 17.19 21.45 -5.58
C GLU A 192 15.73 21.86 -5.34
N ARG A 193 14.82 21.50 -6.25
CA ARG A 193 13.39 21.84 -6.14
C ARG A 193 12.63 20.97 -5.13
N LEU A 194 13.09 19.75 -4.87
CA LEU A 194 12.47 18.83 -3.93
C LEU A 194 12.72 19.21 -2.47
N ASP A 195 13.90 19.76 -2.15
CA ASP A 195 14.29 20.18 -0.80
C ASP A 195 13.23 21.07 -0.10
N PRO A 196 12.87 22.27 -0.62
CA PRO A 196 11.89 23.14 0.02
C PRO A 196 10.48 22.53 0.08
N LEU A 197 10.14 21.60 -0.83
CA LEU A 197 8.84 20.93 -0.83
C LEU A 197 8.74 19.91 0.31
N ARG A 198 9.78 19.08 0.49
CA ARG A 198 9.85 18.10 1.58
C ARG A 198 9.97 18.76 2.94
N PHE A 199 10.73 19.86 3.03
CA PHE A 199 10.78 20.66 4.26
C PHE A 199 9.42 21.28 4.60
N ARG A 200 8.65 21.74 3.60
CA ARG A 200 7.31 22.28 3.82
C ARG A 200 6.36 21.21 4.36
N GLU A 201 6.33 20.01 3.79
CA GLU A 201 5.51 18.90 4.31
C GLU A 201 5.86 18.59 5.78
N ALA A 202 7.16 18.50 6.11
CA ALA A 202 7.60 18.27 7.48
C ALA A 202 7.16 19.39 8.45
N ARG A 203 7.08 20.64 7.96
CA ARG A 203 6.56 21.78 8.74
C ARG A 203 5.05 21.80 8.88
N GLU A 204 4.32 21.29 7.90
CA GLU A 204 2.86 21.23 7.95
C GLU A 204 2.38 20.19 8.96
N THR A 205 3.09 19.07 9.05
CA THR A 205 2.80 18.05 10.07
C THR A 205 3.42 18.40 11.41
N ASP A 206 4.66 18.88 11.42
CA ASP A 206 5.46 19.28 12.57
C ASP A 206 5.77 18.12 13.55
N TRP A 207 6.13 16.95 13.00
CA TRP A 207 6.51 15.76 13.78
C TRP A 207 8.00 15.46 13.69
N HIS A 208 8.55 14.96 14.80
CA HIS A 208 9.94 14.50 14.90
C HIS A 208 10.29 13.50 13.80
N SER A 209 9.39 12.55 13.48
CA SER A 209 9.59 11.58 12.39
C SER A 209 9.78 12.23 11.03
N ASP A 210 9.08 13.33 10.77
CA ASP A 210 8.99 13.93 9.45
C ASP A 210 10.21 14.83 9.19
N TYR A 211 10.67 15.55 10.23
CA TYR A 211 11.97 16.24 10.17
C TYR A 211 13.14 15.27 10.04
N ARG A 212 13.08 14.11 10.71
CA ARG A 212 14.10 13.07 10.56
C ARG A 212 14.13 12.52 9.14
N ALA A 213 12.98 12.20 8.56
CA ALA A 213 12.87 11.73 7.18
C ALA A 213 13.40 12.77 6.18
N TYR A 214 13.06 14.05 6.38
CA TYR A 214 13.62 15.15 5.59
C TYR A 214 15.15 15.21 5.67
N LEU A 215 15.72 15.14 6.88
CA LEU A 215 17.17 15.19 7.09
C LEU A 215 17.92 13.97 6.55
N GLU A 216 17.26 12.80 6.49
CA GLU A 216 17.81 11.60 5.83
C GLU A 216 17.94 11.80 4.31
N GLN A 217 16.99 12.51 3.70
CA GLN A 217 17.01 12.81 2.26
C GLN A 217 17.90 14.01 1.91
N PHE A 218 17.94 15.03 2.78
CA PHE A 218 18.66 16.29 2.58
C PHE A 218 19.58 16.63 3.77
N PRO A 219 20.61 15.84 4.07
CA PRO A 219 21.46 16.05 5.24
C PRO A 219 22.25 17.36 5.19
N SER A 220 22.50 17.90 4.00
CA SER A 220 23.16 19.19 3.77
C SER A 220 22.32 20.10 2.88
N GLY A 221 21.00 19.91 2.87
CA GLY A 221 20.07 20.77 2.14
C GLY A 221 19.99 22.18 2.73
N GLU A 222 19.34 23.09 2.01
CA GLU A 222 19.16 24.49 2.39
C GLU A 222 18.45 24.61 3.75
N HIS A 223 17.45 23.75 4.00
CA HIS A 223 16.64 23.78 5.23
C HIS A 223 17.11 22.80 6.31
N ALA A 224 18.25 22.14 6.11
CA ALA A 224 18.77 21.14 7.05
C ALA A 224 19.06 21.73 8.44
N ALA A 225 19.58 22.95 8.52
CA ALA A 225 19.82 23.63 9.80
C ALA A 225 18.50 23.90 10.54
N ALA A 226 17.52 24.50 9.86
CA ALA A 226 16.21 24.79 10.43
C ALA A 226 15.47 23.51 10.88
N ALA A 227 15.55 22.43 10.10
CA ALA A 227 14.98 21.14 10.45
C ALA A 227 15.62 20.54 11.72
N ARG A 228 16.96 20.64 11.87
CA ARG A 228 17.66 20.17 13.09
C ARG A 228 17.28 20.97 14.32
N GLU A 229 17.19 22.29 14.20
CA GLU A 229 16.75 23.15 15.29
C GLU A 229 15.32 22.81 15.72
N ARG A 230 14.41 22.62 14.76
CA ARG A 230 13.04 22.25 15.06
C ARG A 230 12.94 20.87 15.69
N LEU A 231 13.69 19.90 15.19
CA LEU A 231 13.77 18.55 15.75
C LEU A 231 14.29 18.58 17.20
N ALA A 232 15.32 19.38 17.48
CA ALA A 232 15.83 19.56 18.84
C ALA A 232 14.78 20.22 19.77
N TRP A 233 14.03 21.20 19.25
CA TRP A 233 12.94 21.84 20.00
C TRP A 233 11.81 20.86 20.35
N LEU A 234 11.45 19.97 19.42
CA LEU A 234 10.44 18.93 19.61
C LEU A 234 10.93 17.86 20.59
N ALA A 235 12.15 17.38 20.44
CA ALA A 235 12.75 16.36 21.31
C ALA A 235 12.93 16.85 22.77
N GLY A 236 13.07 18.16 22.98
CA GLY A 236 13.16 18.76 24.32
C GLY A 236 11.83 18.85 25.07
N ARG A 237 10.72 18.47 24.46
CA ARG A 237 9.36 18.59 25.02
C ARG A 237 8.67 17.24 25.06
N LYS A 238 7.75 17.09 26.00
CA LYS A 238 6.92 15.88 26.14
C LYS A 238 5.47 16.27 26.18
N ALA A 239 4.63 15.53 25.47
CA ALA A 239 3.18 15.67 25.64
C ALA A 239 2.79 15.19 27.04
N VAL A 240 1.74 15.81 27.59
CA VAL A 240 1.15 15.39 28.86
C VAL A 240 -0.23 14.80 28.59
N PRO A 241 -0.33 13.50 28.23
CA PRO A 241 -1.60 12.89 27.92
C PRO A 241 -2.44 12.68 29.19
N GLU A 242 -3.73 12.97 29.12
CA GLU A 242 -4.70 12.67 30.17
C GLU A 242 -5.91 11.96 29.56
N ILE A 243 -6.43 10.96 30.25
CA ILE A 243 -7.68 10.29 29.90
C ILE A 243 -8.77 10.71 30.89
N VAL A 244 -9.93 11.08 30.37
CA VAL A 244 -11.17 11.26 31.13
C VAL A 244 -12.25 10.39 30.51
N VAL A 245 -12.74 9.42 31.27
CA VAL A 245 -13.87 8.60 30.87
C VAL A 245 -15.15 9.29 31.27
N SER A 246 -16.02 9.55 30.30
CA SER A 246 -17.40 9.97 30.60
C SER A 246 -18.24 8.73 30.93
N ALA A 247 -19.05 8.87 31.98
CA ALA A 247 -19.83 7.80 32.59
C ALA A 247 -20.59 6.94 31.56
N VAL A 248 -20.76 5.66 31.90
CA VAL A 248 -21.58 4.69 31.16
C VAL A 248 -23.01 5.20 31.16
N VAL A 249 -23.43 5.84 30.08
CA VAL A 249 -24.81 6.30 29.92
C VAL A 249 -25.58 5.22 29.19
N ASP A 250 -26.58 4.67 29.88
CA ASP A 250 -27.69 3.90 29.34
C ASP A 250 -28.26 4.69 28.15
N ALA A 251 -27.90 4.30 26.94
CA ALA A 251 -28.57 4.84 25.77
C ALA A 251 -29.88 4.09 25.70
N ASP A 252 -30.91 4.68 26.28
CA ASP A 252 -32.28 4.31 26.00
C ASP A 252 -32.60 4.91 24.62
N ASP A 253 -32.16 4.26 23.54
CA ASP A 253 -32.56 4.59 22.17
C ASP A 253 -33.98 4.08 21.84
N GLY A 254 -34.77 3.75 22.87
CA GLY A 254 -36.20 3.44 22.76
C GLY A 254 -36.51 2.04 22.23
N ASP A 255 -35.49 1.19 22.06
CA ASP A 255 -35.66 -0.18 21.57
C ASP A 255 -35.80 -1.18 22.74
N VAL A 256 -37.04 -1.30 23.20
CA VAL A 256 -37.48 -2.22 24.27
C VAL A 256 -37.27 -3.70 23.96
N ASN A 257 -36.88 -4.08 22.73
CA ASN A 257 -36.65 -5.47 22.32
C ASN A 257 -35.16 -5.88 22.35
N ALA A 258 -34.27 -5.02 22.87
CA ALA A 258 -32.86 -5.32 23.00
C ALA A 258 -32.62 -6.53 23.95
N PRO A 259 -31.86 -7.56 23.53
CA PRO A 259 -31.71 -8.80 24.30
C PRO A 259 -30.77 -8.70 25.53
N GLY A 260 -30.60 -7.52 26.16
CA GLY A 260 -29.80 -7.35 27.39
C GLY A 260 -29.17 -5.95 27.55
N PRO A 261 -28.33 -5.73 28.59
CA PRO A 261 -27.78 -4.41 28.89
C PRO A 261 -26.87 -3.91 27.76
N ARG A 262 -27.06 -2.64 27.40
CA ARG A 262 -26.27 -1.92 26.40
C ARG A 262 -25.22 -1.07 27.11
N TRP A 263 -23.99 -1.20 26.69
CA TRP A 263 -22.88 -0.47 27.26
C TRP A 263 -22.34 0.50 26.23
N ARG A 264 -22.33 1.79 26.57
CA ARG A 264 -21.63 2.83 25.84
C ARG A 264 -20.61 3.46 26.74
N TRP A 265 -19.39 3.58 26.26
CA TRP A 265 -18.36 4.38 26.92
C TRP A 265 -17.72 5.32 25.92
N THR A 266 -17.47 6.54 26.39
CA THR A 266 -16.79 7.58 25.64
C THR A 266 -15.54 7.98 26.43
N THR A 267 -14.39 7.65 25.86
CA THR A 267 -13.09 8.05 26.39
C THR A 267 -12.70 9.36 25.74
N GLN A 268 -12.47 10.39 26.55
CA GLN A 268 -11.94 11.66 26.10
C GLN A 268 -10.45 11.71 26.44
N LEU A 269 -9.62 11.92 25.42
CA LEU A 269 -8.17 12.03 25.54
C LEU A 269 -7.78 13.50 25.41
N TYR A 270 -6.89 13.98 26.27
CA TYR A 270 -6.45 15.38 26.34
C TYR A 270 -4.93 15.48 26.31
N GLU A 271 -4.41 16.60 25.80
CA GLU A 271 -3.02 16.99 26.02
C GLU A 271 -2.98 18.17 27.00
N ARG A 272 -2.63 17.89 28.27
CA ARG A 272 -2.56 18.85 29.38
C ARG A 272 -1.17 19.45 29.51
N GLY A 273 -0.71 20.10 28.44
CA GLY A 273 0.60 20.74 28.40
C GLY A 273 0.69 21.84 27.35
N GLY A 274 -0.14 21.77 26.32
CA GLY A 274 -0.20 22.73 25.23
C GLY A 274 0.99 22.66 24.28
N GLN A 275 1.87 21.65 24.38
CA GLN A 275 3.22 21.79 23.82
C GLN A 275 3.39 21.19 22.43
N ILE A 276 3.04 19.92 22.24
CA ILE A 276 3.41 19.18 21.01
C ILE A 276 2.35 18.18 20.50
N GLY A 277 1.33 17.84 21.30
CA GLY A 277 0.31 16.86 20.88
C GLY A 277 0.85 15.43 20.79
N TYR A 278 -0.04 14.47 20.52
CA TYR A 278 0.32 13.05 20.40
C TYR A 278 -0.64 12.25 19.53
N ARG A 279 -0.18 11.07 19.10
CA ARG A 279 -0.97 10.09 18.36
C ARG A 279 -0.90 8.75 19.05
N VAL A 280 -2.04 8.10 19.18
CA VAL A 280 -2.12 6.76 19.77
C VAL A 280 -3.11 5.90 19.01
N SER A 281 -2.92 4.60 19.09
CA SER A 281 -3.89 3.59 18.67
C SER A 281 -3.93 2.49 19.70
N GLY A 282 -4.99 1.71 19.73
CA GLY A 282 -5.20 0.89 20.89
C GLY A 282 -5.97 -0.38 20.65
N GLN A 283 -6.19 -1.05 21.76
CA GLN A 283 -6.99 -2.25 21.85
C GLN A 283 -7.58 -2.37 23.25
N GLY A 284 -8.67 -3.08 23.38
CA GLY A 284 -9.23 -3.42 24.67
C GLY A 284 -9.78 -4.82 24.73
N PHE A 285 -10.22 -5.20 25.90
CA PHE A 285 -10.90 -6.46 26.16
C PHE A 285 -11.83 -6.29 27.34
N ILE A 286 -12.76 -7.22 27.50
CA ILE A 286 -13.72 -7.21 28.58
C ILE A 286 -13.57 -8.51 29.35
N LEU A 287 -13.45 -8.40 30.67
CA LEU A 287 -13.46 -9.51 31.60
C LEU A 287 -14.86 -9.62 32.19
N ASP A 288 -15.39 -10.84 32.23
CA ASP A 288 -16.58 -11.16 33.01
C ASP A 288 -16.28 -11.08 34.53
N PRO A 289 -17.30 -11.20 35.41
CA PRO A 289 -17.10 -11.14 36.86
C PRO A 289 -16.21 -12.24 37.44
N ARG A 290 -16.04 -13.34 36.71
CA ARG A 290 -15.18 -14.49 37.09
C ARG A 290 -13.75 -14.31 36.54
N GLY A 291 -13.47 -13.23 35.81
CA GLY A 291 -12.19 -12.95 35.17
C GLY A 291 -12.00 -13.61 33.81
N GLY A 292 -13.04 -14.23 33.23
CA GLY A 292 -13.01 -14.81 31.89
C GLY A 292 -13.10 -13.74 30.80
N LEU A 293 -12.38 -13.92 29.69
CA LEU A 293 -12.49 -13.03 28.53
C LEU A 293 -13.88 -13.19 27.88
N TRP A 294 -14.61 -12.08 27.80
CA TRP A 294 -15.91 -12.03 27.15
C TRP A 294 -15.70 -11.74 25.65
N MET A 295 -16.01 -12.74 24.82
CA MET A 295 -15.80 -12.94 23.36
C MET A 295 -14.89 -14.16 23.10
N GLY A 296 -15.56 -15.32 23.04
CA GLY A 296 -15.07 -16.71 23.08
C GLY A 296 -13.83 -17.11 22.27
N GLU A 297 -13.14 -18.12 22.82
CA GLU A 297 -12.11 -19.05 22.28
C GLU A 297 -10.92 -18.50 21.45
N ASN A 298 -10.97 -17.26 20.95
CA ASN A 298 -9.99 -16.68 20.01
C ASN A 298 -9.38 -15.35 20.48
N ASP A 299 -9.44 -15.00 21.77
CA ASP A 299 -8.81 -13.78 22.33
C ASP A 299 -9.12 -12.49 21.54
N ALA A 300 -10.36 -12.33 21.09
CA ALA A 300 -10.73 -11.24 20.21
C ALA A 300 -10.65 -9.88 20.93
N ARG A 301 -9.54 -9.17 20.75
CA ARG A 301 -9.35 -7.81 21.26
C ARG A 301 -10.23 -6.83 20.50
N ILE A 302 -10.81 -5.87 21.21
CA ILE A 302 -11.57 -4.74 20.68
C ILE A 302 -10.58 -3.74 20.08
N PRO A 303 -10.43 -3.62 18.75
CA PRO A 303 -9.51 -2.64 18.17
C PRO A 303 -9.99 -1.22 18.49
N ARG A 304 -9.05 -0.31 18.81
CA ARG A 304 -9.31 1.13 18.97
C ARG A 304 -8.74 1.88 17.77
N PRO A 305 -9.42 2.95 17.33
CA PRO A 305 -8.97 3.71 16.16
C PRO A 305 -7.63 4.37 16.43
N ARG A 306 -7.00 4.83 15.35
CA ARG A 306 -5.91 5.81 15.45
C ARG A 306 -6.50 7.15 15.84
N ILE A 307 -6.01 7.71 16.93
CA ILE A 307 -6.46 8.97 17.52
C ILE A 307 -5.28 9.94 17.48
N ARG A 308 -5.55 11.17 17.06
CA ARG A 308 -4.61 12.28 17.13
C ARG A 308 -5.19 13.34 18.07
N VAL A 309 -4.37 13.78 19.02
CA VAL A 309 -4.67 14.86 19.95
C VAL A 309 -3.68 15.98 19.68
N GLU A 310 -4.16 17.11 19.19
CA GLU A 310 -3.29 18.28 18.98
C GLU A 310 -2.81 18.86 20.32
N ALA A 311 -1.76 19.67 20.27
CA ALA A 311 -1.24 20.38 21.43
C ALA A 311 -2.35 21.19 22.14
N GLY A 312 -2.55 20.96 23.44
CA GLY A 312 -3.61 21.59 24.23
C GLY A 312 -5.04 21.16 23.84
N GLY A 313 -5.16 20.21 22.92
CA GLY A 313 -6.42 19.75 22.35
C GLY A 313 -7.01 18.55 23.07
N SER A 314 -8.07 18.01 22.47
CA SER A 314 -8.68 16.76 22.92
C SER A 314 -9.28 15.97 21.76
N ALA A 315 -9.40 14.66 21.93
CA ALA A 315 -10.06 13.77 20.99
C ALA A 315 -10.95 12.77 21.73
N ARG A 316 -11.90 12.19 21.01
CA ARG A 316 -12.92 11.31 21.57
C ARG A 316 -12.87 9.94 20.93
N ASP A 317 -13.01 8.92 21.76
CA ASP A 317 -13.14 7.52 21.33
C ASP A 317 -14.36 6.88 22.00
N THR A 318 -15.42 6.70 21.22
CA THR A 318 -16.69 6.13 21.68
C THR A 318 -16.85 4.71 21.17
N TYR A 319 -17.21 3.80 22.06
CA TYR A 319 -17.52 2.43 21.69
C TYR A 319 -18.77 1.93 22.40
N TRP A 320 -19.43 1.00 21.73
CA TRP A 320 -20.74 0.49 22.08
C TRP A 320 -20.75 -1.02 21.95
N ILE A 321 -21.43 -1.68 22.88
CA ILE A 321 -21.69 -3.11 22.79
C ILE A 321 -23.02 -3.48 23.45
N SER A 322 -23.69 -4.45 22.85
CA SER A 322 -24.84 -5.13 23.43
C SER A 322 -24.42 -6.53 23.91
N SER A 323 -24.96 -6.95 25.05
CA SER A 323 -24.72 -8.30 25.58
C SER A 323 -26.05 -9.01 25.81
N ARG A 324 -26.07 -10.35 25.67
CA ARG A 324 -27.19 -11.18 26.19
C ARG A 324 -27.34 -10.94 27.69
N PRO A 325 -28.53 -11.11 28.30
CA PRO A 325 -28.83 -10.51 29.60
C PRO A 325 -27.81 -10.96 30.64
N HIS A 326 -27.11 -9.98 31.23
CA HIS A 326 -26.25 -10.10 32.42
C HIS A 326 -24.86 -10.75 32.28
N LEU A 327 -24.42 -11.20 31.10
CA LEU A 327 -23.08 -11.81 30.97
C LEU A 327 -21.93 -10.87 31.33
N LEU A 328 -22.12 -9.57 31.14
CA LEU A 328 -21.13 -8.52 31.41
C LEU A 328 -21.33 -7.80 32.74
N CYS A 329 -22.42 -8.09 33.44
CA CYS A 329 -22.76 -7.41 34.68
C CYS A 329 -21.71 -7.66 35.75
N ASN A 330 -21.12 -6.61 36.32
CA ASN A 330 -20.01 -6.65 37.27
C ASN A 330 -18.65 -7.07 36.67
N GLY A 331 -18.54 -7.12 35.34
CA GLY A 331 -17.27 -7.28 34.64
C GLY A 331 -16.43 -6.01 34.60
N VAL A 332 -15.28 -6.08 33.95
CA VAL A 332 -14.35 -4.95 33.77
C VAL A 332 -13.95 -4.84 32.31
N ALA A 333 -14.11 -3.65 31.73
CA ALA A 333 -13.54 -3.33 30.42
C ALA A 333 -12.17 -2.67 30.61
N ILE A 334 -11.16 -3.15 29.87
CA ILE A 334 -9.80 -2.62 29.92
C ILE A 334 -9.42 -2.14 28.52
N PHE A 335 -8.98 -0.89 28.40
CA PHE A 335 -8.53 -0.29 27.15
C PHE A 335 -7.09 0.18 27.29
N THR A 336 -6.31 -0.03 26.25
CA THR A 336 -4.91 0.40 26.16
C THR A 336 -4.72 1.18 24.87
N TRP A 337 -3.98 2.28 24.93
CA TRP A 337 -3.57 3.06 23.77
C TRP A 337 -2.07 3.26 23.81
N GLU A 338 -1.40 3.02 22.69
CA GLU A 338 0.04 3.15 22.52
C GLU A 338 0.34 3.96 21.26
N GLY A 339 1.44 4.71 21.31
CA GLY A 339 1.90 5.54 20.20
C GLY A 339 3.03 6.46 20.65
N GLU A 340 3.03 7.68 20.14
CA GLU A 340 4.09 8.65 20.42
C GLU A 340 3.58 10.09 20.36
N ASP A 341 4.29 10.98 21.03
CA ASP A 341 4.11 12.42 20.87
C ASP A 341 4.84 12.97 19.64
N ALA A 342 4.57 14.22 19.27
CA ALA A 342 5.25 14.83 18.12
C ALA A 342 6.76 15.04 18.34
N GLY A 343 7.26 14.87 19.57
CA GLY A 343 8.67 14.85 19.93
C GLY A 343 9.34 13.49 19.74
N GLY A 344 8.57 12.43 19.43
CA GLY A 344 9.06 11.07 19.28
C GLY A 344 9.17 10.30 20.60
N HIS A 345 8.57 10.80 21.68
CA HIS A 345 8.51 10.07 22.94
C HIS A 345 7.35 9.09 22.95
N PRO A 346 7.53 7.86 23.48
CA PRO A 346 6.46 6.88 23.54
C PRO A 346 5.35 7.33 24.48
N ILE A 347 4.11 7.12 24.06
CA ILE A 347 2.90 7.35 24.84
C ILE A 347 2.24 6.00 25.09
N ARG A 348 1.88 5.74 26.35
CA ARG A 348 1.09 4.59 26.74
C ARG A 348 0.04 5.03 27.74
N LEU A 349 -1.22 4.70 27.44
CA LEU A 349 -2.37 5.01 28.26
C LEU A 349 -3.16 3.73 28.50
N GLU A 350 -3.72 3.60 29.69
CA GLU A 350 -4.56 2.48 30.07
C GLU A 350 -5.76 3.00 30.85
N GLU A 351 -6.91 2.39 30.61
CA GLU A 351 -8.15 2.73 31.29
C GLU A 351 -8.89 1.45 31.70
N ARG A 352 -9.51 1.49 32.89
CA ARG A 352 -10.21 0.33 33.48
C ARG A 352 -11.59 0.76 33.95
N ILE A 353 -12.61 0.31 33.21
CA ILE A 353 -14.01 0.68 33.44
C ILE A 353 -14.74 -0.47 34.11
N GLN A 354 -15.23 -0.25 35.32
CA GLN A 354 -16.10 -1.20 35.99
C GLN A 354 -17.51 -1.16 35.37
N LEU A 355 -18.00 -2.31 34.91
CA LEU A 355 -19.31 -2.42 34.29
C LEU A 355 -20.40 -2.57 35.37
N ARG A 356 -21.00 -1.44 35.79
CA ARG A 356 -22.13 -1.38 36.73
C ARG A 356 -23.39 -0.90 35.99
N HIS A 357 -24.47 -1.68 36.03
CA HIS A 357 -25.76 -1.33 35.40
C HIS A 357 -26.91 -1.62 36.38
N LEU A 358 -27.95 -0.79 36.37
CA LEU A 358 -29.07 -0.85 37.32
C LEU A 358 -29.82 -2.19 37.24
N ASN A 359 -30.00 -2.72 36.03
CA ASN A 359 -30.61 -4.03 35.79
C ASN A 359 -29.66 -5.24 35.98
N CYS A 360 -28.48 -5.07 36.58
CA CYS A 360 -27.64 -6.22 36.89
C CYS A 360 -28.21 -7.01 38.07
N PRO A 361 -28.29 -8.35 38.01
CA PRO A 361 -28.68 -9.15 39.16
C PRO A 361 -27.71 -8.88 40.30
N GLY A 362 -28.24 -8.77 41.52
CA GLY A 362 -27.44 -8.64 42.72
C GLY A 362 -26.44 -9.80 42.87
N PRO A 363 -25.40 -9.66 43.71
CA PRO A 363 -24.42 -10.73 43.91
C PRO A 363 -25.15 -12.03 44.30
N THR A 364 -25.07 -13.04 43.45
CA THR A 364 -25.57 -14.37 43.78
C THR A 364 -24.74 -14.87 44.96
N PRO A 365 -25.34 -15.17 46.13
CA PRO A 365 -24.57 -15.64 47.28
C PRO A 365 -23.81 -16.91 46.89
N ALA A 366 -22.53 -16.96 47.27
CA ALA A 366 -21.70 -18.14 47.06
C ALA A 366 -22.37 -19.35 47.72
N ARG A 367 -22.58 -20.41 46.94
CA ARG A 367 -23.10 -21.69 47.43
C ARG A 367 -22.00 -22.51 48.08
#